data_AF-A0A2I0D063-F1
#
_entry.id   AF-A0A2I0D063-F1
#
_cell.length_a   1.000
_cell.length_b   1.000
_cell.length_c   1.000
_cell.angle_alpha   90.00
_cell.angle_beta   90.00
_cell.angle_gamma   90.00
#
_symmetry.space_group_name_H-M   'P 1'
#
loop_
_entity.id
_entity.type
_entity.pdbx_description
1 polymer ?
#
loop_
_entity_poly.entity_id
_entity_poly.type
_entity_poly.pdbx_seq_one_letter_code
_entity_poly.pdbx_strand_id
1 'polypeptide(L)' 'MYINSDLSGAARKKWLVRSALTKMGCLGETYKYSDSLFYTNANTAVEPNSLDWKAIQLMFGKKITIGMTKAQVKSTLGI' A
#
# COMPACT_ATOMS: atom_id res chain seq x y z
N MET A 1 -19.84 17.09 4.29
CA MET A 1 -18.46 17.49 4.62
C MET A 1 -17.51 16.63 3.80
N TYR A 2 -16.88 17.19 2.77
CA TYR A 2 -15.82 16.48 2.03
C TYR A 2 -14.53 16.66 2.81
N ILE A 3 -14.06 15.60 3.47
CA ILE A 3 -12.87 15.61 4.36
C ILE A 3 -11.56 16.01 3.60
N ASN A 4 -11.64 16.16 2.28
CA ASN A 4 -10.51 16.29 1.36
C ASN A 4 -10.65 17.43 0.33
N SER A 5 -11.61 18.36 0.49
CA SER A 5 -11.85 19.43 -0.50
C SER A 5 -10.64 20.35 -0.68
N ASP A 6 -9.81 20.49 0.35
CA ASP A 6 -8.72 21.46 0.40
C ASP A 6 -7.35 20.81 0.10
N LEU A 7 -7.34 19.53 -0.27
CA LEU A 7 -6.12 18.83 -0.66
C LEU A 7 -5.64 19.29 -2.03
N SER A 8 -4.42 19.82 -2.08
CA SER A 8 -3.73 20.19 -3.32
C SER A 8 -2.40 19.42 -3.48
N GLY A 9 -1.84 19.47 -4.69
CA GLY A 9 -0.51 18.93 -5.00
C GLY A 9 -0.27 17.49 -4.56
N ALA A 10 0.87 17.26 -3.91
CA ALA A 10 1.33 15.93 -3.47
C ALA A 10 0.38 15.27 -2.45
N ALA A 11 -0.26 16.06 -1.59
CA ALA A 11 -1.22 15.53 -0.61
C ALA A 11 -2.46 14.96 -1.30
N ARG A 12 -2.98 15.63 -2.34
CA ARG A 12 -4.08 15.09 -3.15
C ARG A 12 -3.68 13.80 -3.86
N LYS A 13 -2.49 13.77 -4.47
CA LYS A 13 -1.96 12.59 -5.17
C LYS A 13 -1.88 11.38 -4.24
N LYS A 14 -1.32 11.56 -3.04
CA LYS A 14 -1.25 10.54 -1.98
C LYS A 14 -2.61 9.87 -1.72
N TRP A 15 -3.64 10.68 -1.46
CA TRP A 15 -4.97 10.16 -1.13
C TRP A 15 -5.64 9.47 -2.32
N LEU A 16 -5.41 9.95 -3.54
CA LEU A 16 -5.88 9.27 -4.76
C LEU A 16 -5.22 7.90 -4.93
N VAL A 17 -3.90 7.80 -4.76
CA VAL A 17 -3.16 6.54 -4.83
C VAL A 17 -3.64 5.58 -3.75
N ARG A 18 -3.74 6.02 -2.49
CA ARG A 18 -4.23 5.18 -1.38
C ARG A 18 -5.66 4.70 -1.64
N SER A 19 -6.55 5.59 -2.07
CA SER A 19 -7.94 5.21 -2.41
C SER A 19 -8.01 4.21 -3.57
N ALA A 20 -7.18 4.37 -4.59
CA ALA A 20 -7.10 3.45 -5.71
C ALA A 20 -6.62 2.06 -5.24
N LEU A 21 -5.55 2.01 -4.44
CA LEU A 21 -5.01 0.78 -3.87
C LEU A 21 -6.05 0.06 -2.99
N THR A 22 -6.78 0.79 -2.14
CA THR A 22 -7.87 0.24 -1.33
C THR A 22 -8.98 -0.35 -2.20
N LYS A 23 -9.40 0.35 -3.26
CA LYS A 23 -10.41 -0.16 -4.21
C LYS A 23 -9.96 -1.39 -4.99
N MET A 24 -8.65 -1.55 -5.21
CA MET A 24 -8.07 -2.76 -5.81
C MET A 24 -7.85 -3.89 -4.79
N GLY A 25 -8.26 -3.72 -3.52
CA GLY A 25 -8.16 -4.75 -2.48
C GLY A 25 -6.88 -4.69 -1.64
N CYS A 26 -6.01 -3.69 -1.85
CA CYS A 26 -4.86 -3.45 -0.97
C CYS A 26 -5.32 -2.60 0.24
N LEU A 27 -5.90 -3.28 1.23
CA LEU A 27 -6.42 -2.70 2.48
C LEU A 27 -5.33 -2.48 3.54
N GLY A 28 -4.07 -2.34 3.12
CA GLY A 28 -2.94 -2.23 4.04
C GLY A 28 -3.10 -1.05 5.00
N GLU A 29 -2.96 -1.33 6.29
CA GLU A 29 -2.87 -0.32 7.35
C GLU A 29 -1.71 -0.68 8.28
N THR A 30 -1.03 0.32 8.81
CA THR A 30 0.05 0.09 9.79
C THR A 30 0.13 1.19 10.83
N TYR A 31 0.41 0.79 12.07
CA TYR A 31 0.74 1.68 13.18
C TYR A 31 2.23 1.69 13.52
N LYS A 32 3.04 0.89 12.80
CA LYS A 32 4.47 0.70 13.09
C LYS A 32 5.39 1.53 12.18
N TYR A 33 5.05 1.64 10.90
CA TYR A 33 5.91 2.29 9.91
C TYR A 33 5.37 3.69 9.60
N SER A 34 5.84 4.70 10.32
CA SER A 34 5.34 6.08 10.20
C SER A 34 5.62 6.73 8.84
N ASP A 35 6.62 6.23 8.11
CA ASP A 35 7.00 6.65 6.76
C ASP A 35 6.21 5.91 5.66
N SER A 36 5.37 4.93 6.00
CA SER A 36 4.53 4.20 5.05
C SER A 36 3.37 5.04 4.54
N LEU A 37 3.05 4.90 3.26
CA LEU A 37 1.83 5.45 2.67
C LEU A 37 0.54 4.94 3.36
N PHE A 38 0.62 3.76 3.95
CA PHE A 38 -0.46 3.07 4.65
C PHE A 38 -0.49 3.33 6.16
N TYR A 39 0.33 4.26 6.67
CA TYR A 39 0.30 4.62 8.08
C TYR A 39 -1.08 5.16 8.47
N THR A 40 -1.62 4.67 9.58
CA THR A 40 -2.99 5.00 10.01
C THR A 40 -3.07 6.37 10.67
N ASN A 41 -2.01 6.82 11.34
CA ASN A 41 -1.95 8.14 11.96
C ASN A 41 -1.43 9.20 10.97
N ALA A 42 -1.35 10.44 11.43
CA ALA A 42 -0.80 11.53 10.64
C ALA A 42 0.65 11.24 10.22
N ASN A 43 0.92 11.35 8.92
CA ASN A 43 2.28 11.37 8.39
C ASN A 43 2.39 12.27 7.15
N THR A 44 3.64 12.59 6.82
CA THR A 44 4.01 13.44 5.68
C THR A 44 4.38 12.65 4.43
N ALA A 45 4.33 11.31 4.47
CA ALA A 45 4.61 10.47 3.30
C ALA A 45 3.58 10.76 2.19
N VAL A 46 4.06 11.06 0.99
CA VAL A 46 3.23 11.36 -0.19
C VAL A 46 3.38 10.33 -1.32
N GLU A 47 4.36 9.44 -1.18
CA GLU A 47 4.67 8.35 -2.13
C GLU A 47 4.89 7.05 -1.33
N PRO A 48 4.72 5.86 -1.96
CA PRO A 48 5.00 4.59 -1.31
C PRO A 48 6.50 4.44 -0.99
N ASN A 49 6.82 4.00 0.22
CA ASN A 49 8.18 3.65 0.59
C ASN A 49 8.57 2.25 0.08
N SER A 50 9.80 1.80 0.37
CA SER A 50 10.29 0.51 -0.11
C SER A 50 9.48 -0.69 0.41
N LEU A 51 8.90 -0.60 1.62
CA LEU A 51 8.05 -1.62 2.19
C LEU A 51 6.68 -1.65 1.51
N ASP A 52 6.10 -0.48 1.27
CA ASP A 52 4.82 -0.33 0.56
C ASP A 52 4.92 -0.93 -0.84
N TRP A 53 5.99 -0.63 -1.58
CA TRP A 53 6.21 -1.20 -2.91
C TRP A 53 6.34 -2.72 -2.89
N LYS A 54 6.99 -3.30 -1.87
CA LYS A 54 7.04 -4.76 -1.70
C LYS A 54 5.65 -5.34 -1.44
N ALA A 55 4.83 -4.69 -0.61
CA ALA A 55 3.45 -5.11 -0.36
C ALA A 55 2.57 -5.01 -1.61
N ILE A 56 2.70 -3.93 -2.40
CA ILE A 56 1.99 -3.74 -3.67
C ILE A 56 2.43 -4.81 -4.69
N GLN A 57 3.74 -5.08 -4.80
CA GLN A 57 4.27 -6.15 -5.67
C GLN A 57 3.82 -7.53 -5.22
N LEU A 58 3.63 -7.76 -3.93
CA LEU A 58 3.09 -9.01 -3.41
C LEU A 58 1.63 -9.21 -3.85
N MET A 59 0.82 -8.14 -3.77
CA MET A 59 -0.61 -8.19 -4.04
C MET A 59 -0.94 -8.21 -5.54
N PHE A 60 -0.21 -7.43 -6.34
CA PHE A 60 -0.52 -7.21 -7.76
C PHE A 60 0.58 -7.68 -8.70
N GLY A 61 1.71 -8.14 -8.17
CA GLY A 61 2.75 -8.74 -8.99
C GLY A 61 2.33 -10.14 -9.44
N LYS A 62 2.76 -10.51 -10.65
CA LYS A 62 2.53 -11.85 -11.23
C LYS A 62 3.29 -12.98 -10.53
N LYS A 63 3.97 -12.69 -9.41
CA LYS A 63 4.81 -13.64 -8.68
C LYS A 63 3.97 -14.64 -7.88
N ILE A 64 2.84 -14.21 -7.32
CA ILE A 64 1.91 -15.10 -6.62
C ILE A 64 0.71 -15.38 -7.52
N THR A 65 0.43 -16.66 -7.74
CA THR A 65 -0.71 -17.11 -8.53
C THR A 65 -1.69 -17.93 -7.68
N ILE A 66 -2.95 -17.96 -8.11
CA ILE A 66 -3.98 -18.79 -7.49
C ILE A 66 -3.53 -20.26 -7.56
N GLY A 67 -3.63 -20.97 -6.43
CA GLY A 67 -3.21 -22.36 -6.31
C GLY A 67 -1.84 -22.56 -5.64
N MET A 68 -1.09 -21.50 -5.36
CA MET A 68 0.15 -21.60 -4.58
C MET A 68 -0.11 -21.94 -3.11
N THR A 69 0.66 -22.89 -2.58
CA THR A 69 0.71 -23.19 -1.14
C THR A 69 1.46 -22.10 -0.37
N LYS A 70 1.24 -22.02 0.94
CA LYS A 70 1.97 -21.09 1.83
C LYS A 70 3.49 -21.20 1.70
N ALA A 71 4.01 -22.41 1.51
CA ALA A 71 5.45 -22.66 1.33
C ALA A 71 5.97 -22.09 -0.01
N GLN A 72 5.21 -22.27 -1.09
CA GLN A 72 5.56 -21.70 -2.41
C GLN A 72 5.54 -20.17 -2.36
N VAL A 73 4.53 -19.58 -1.71
CA VAL A 73 4.47 -18.13 -1.49
C VAL A 73 5.72 -17.63 -0.77
N LYS A 74 6.09 -18.26 0.35
CA LYS A 74 7.31 -17.91 1.11
C LYS A 74 8.58 -17.99 0.27
N SER A 75 8.75 -19.09 -0.47
CA SER A 75 9.89 -19.29 -1.38
C SER A 75 9.97 -18.22 -2.47
N THR A 76 8.84 -17.87 -3.11
CA THR A 76 8.78 -16.81 -4.12
C THR A 76 9.15 -15.43 -3.56
N LEU A 77 8.90 -15.21 -2.27
CA LEU A 77 9.21 -13.98 -1.56
C LEU A 77 10.61 -13.96 -0.92
N GLY A 78 11.33 -15.09 -0.96
CA GLY A 78 12.66 -15.22 -0.36
C GLY A 78 12.65 -15.13 1.17
N ILE A 79 11.57 -15.58 1.81
CA ILE A 79 11.37 -15.59 3.28
C ILE A 79 10.91 -16.95 3.80
#